data_AF-A0A9P8C1F6-F1
#
_entry.id   AF-A0A9P8C1F6-F1
#
_cell.length_a   1.000
_cell.length_b   1.000
_cell.length_c   1.000
_cell.angle_alpha   90.00
_cell.angle_beta   90.00
_cell.angle_gamma   90.00
#
_symmetry.space_group_name_H-M   'P 1'
#
loop_
_entity.id
_entity.type
_entity.pdbx_description
1 polymer ?
#
loop_
_entity_poly.entity_id
_entity_poly.type
_entity_poly.pdbx_seq_one_letter_code
_entity_poly.pdbx_strand_id
1 'polypeptide(L)'
;MVYCGKPSRGCQMCRTRRIKCDETKPTCNQCAKSRRVCPGYKDDFDLVFRNETRVTERRARKSLDGKKANHQIMIPNQETVFRSGSLIAPDSNTETRITRTSPMALSVPVEQQAPCFFLSNFVLSPTDDKDTPRGYFDFLVPLMKSETPDSHLALAFSAAAMASMSNRPDTRMRGDIRQMAVAQYTKALKATNIALQSPRSQKTDQTLAAILMLGFFETITSENNSATAWYSHVDGAVQLVRMRGQKQLRTKVGQGLFQVVRTQMVINCMTSNKMPKGGADWWTSDIKDDLAAPITKMKILIAELRVEMNHTLNNHSRTPEYFQEVLGLMRRAAAIEQGYQAWEASLPGWWRPKTVAWVDNTAGLDLRKSEVCPGKIETHHNIWVSVIWNHARVLRIACSGVLVRCAAWMCSPVDYRTTPEYAHATRLCVDLITDIISSVPYHLGWDFGKGSALASADMAGFEAGLEAFHKPKPINGFFALWPLFVVSTADYATDSQRLWAKSRLNHIADILGMNHAKVLAGFQLRIPSMLIRRDNIGRQPIPSRGIPQVYTPPSLNPPPSYPQDVNNNFSTNANAVPPGIGQEREYTLNPLQQRALMQQEIFEKERLSLLSKASGEQGETIERLMARYLQV
;
A
#
# COMPACT_ATOMS: atom_id res chain seq x y z
N MET A 1 29.06 -41.73 22.90
CA MET A 1 27.65 -41.97 23.27
C MET A 1 27.23 -40.86 24.23
N VAL A 2 26.25 -40.04 23.86
CA VAL A 2 25.74 -38.96 24.74
C VAL A 2 24.41 -39.45 25.30
N TYR A 3 24.30 -39.49 26.63
CA TYR A 3 23.15 -40.02 27.36
C TYR A 3 21.87 -39.24 27.02
N CYS A 4 20.87 -39.91 26.45
CA CYS A 4 19.55 -39.34 26.13
C CYS A 4 18.54 -39.57 27.26
N GLY A 5 18.94 -39.35 28.51
CA GLY A 5 18.03 -39.36 29.67
C GLY A 5 17.27 -38.04 29.83
N LYS A 6 16.17 -38.07 30.60
CA LYS A 6 15.42 -36.87 30.99
C LYS A 6 16.37 -35.79 31.56
N PRO A 7 16.29 -34.52 31.13
CA PRO A 7 17.15 -33.46 31.66
C PRO A 7 16.98 -33.32 33.18
N SER A 8 18.10 -33.12 33.89
CA SER A 8 18.06 -32.85 35.34
C SER A 8 17.32 -31.55 35.65
N ARG A 9 16.35 -31.62 36.57
CA ARG A 9 15.54 -30.48 37.06
C ARG A 9 16.28 -29.61 38.08
N GLY A 10 17.48 -29.99 38.49
CA GLY A 10 18.28 -29.22 39.43
C GLY A 10 18.64 -27.82 38.91
N CYS A 11 18.85 -26.86 39.83
CA CYS A 11 19.23 -25.51 39.46
C CYS A 11 20.57 -25.49 38.69
N GLN A 12 20.77 -24.45 37.87
CA GLN A 12 21.95 -24.38 37.00
C GLN A 12 23.27 -24.44 37.79
N MET A 13 23.33 -23.83 38.97
CA MET A 13 24.53 -23.83 39.81
C MET A 13 24.89 -25.24 40.32
N CYS A 14 23.91 -26.02 40.79
CA CYS A 14 24.12 -27.41 41.20
C CYS A 14 24.50 -28.31 40.01
N ARG A 15 23.89 -28.10 38.84
CA ARG A 15 24.22 -28.84 37.61
C ARG A 15 25.65 -28.59 37.15
N THR A 16 26.10 -27.33 37.13
CA THR A 16 27.49 -26.98 36.77
C THR A 16 28.47 -27.61 37.75
N ARG A 17 28.13 -27.62 39.04
CA ARG A 17 28.94 -28.26 40.09
C ARG A 17 28.84 -29.78 40.12
N ARG A 18 27.96 -30.39 39.30
CA ARG A 18 27.67 -31.83 39.26
C ARG A 18 27.32 -32.43 40.63
N ILE A 19 26.62 -31.66 41.46
CA ILE A 19 26.08 -32.10 42.76
C ILE A 19 24.57 -32.25 42.69
N LYS A 20 23.99 -33.13 43.53
CA LYS A 20 22.54 -33.32 43.60
C LYS A 20 21.87 -32.07 44.15
N CYS A 21 20.94 -31.50 43.38
CA CYS A 21 20.10 -30.39 43.82
C CYS A 21 18.91 -30.94 44.61
N ASP A 22 18.51 -30.24 45.67
CA ASP A 22 17.35 -30.56 46.49
C ASP A 22 16.05 -29.93 45.99
N GLU A 23 16.11 -29.12 44.92
CA GLU A 23 14.96 -28.56 44.19
C GLU A 23 14.03 -27.64 45.01
N THR A 24 14.43 -27.21 46.21
CA THR A 24 13.65 -26.25 47.01
C THR A 24 13.57 -24.87 46.35
N LYS A 25 12.39 -24.25 46.35
CA LYS A 25 12.12 -22.93 45.78
C LYS A 25 11.95 -21.89 46.89
N PRO A 26 12.38 -20.62 46.70
CA PRO A 26 12.96 -20.04 45.47
C PRO A 26 14.45 -20.34 45.28
N THR A 27 15.18 -20.78 46.31
CA THR A 27 16.61 -21.12 46.27
C THR A 27 16.87 -22.51 46.85
N CYS A 28 17.81 -23.26 46.26
CA CYS A 28 18.17 -24.59 46.75
C CYS A 28 19.03 -24.52 48.02
N ASN A 29 18.87 -25.46 48.95
CA ASN A 29 19.64 -25.41 50.21
C ASN A 29 21.14 -25.61 49.98
N GLN A 30 21.54 -26.30 48.90
CA GLN A 30 22.96 -26.48 48.56
C GLN A 30 23.63 -25.16 48.17
N CYS A 31 22.92 -24.29 47.45
CA CYS A 31 23.40 -22.94 47.14
C CYS A 31 23.35 -22.03 48.38
N ALA A 32 22.29 -22.13 49.19
CA ALA A 32 22.17 -21.34 50.42
C ALA A 32 23.29 -21.65 51.42
N LYS A 33 23.54 -22.93 51.71
CA LYS A 33 24.60 -23.36 52.65
C LYS A 33 26.00 -23.01 52.16
N SER A 34 26.23 -23.05 50.85
CA SER A 34 27.50 -22.65 50.25
C SER A 34 27.64 -21.13 50.06
N ARG A 35 26.67 -20.33 50.54
CA ARG A 35 26.59 -18.86 50.39
C ARG A 35 26.74 -18.38 48.95
N ARG A 36 26.20 -19.13 47.99
CA ARG A 36 26.23 -18.80 46.56
C ARG A 36 24.84 -18.42 46.07
N VAL A 37 24.78 -17.44 45.18
CA VAL A 37 23.54 -17.00 44.55
C VAL A 37 22.97 -18.14 43.70
N CYS A 38 21.75 -18.59 44.03
CA CYS A 38 21.04 -19.59 43.26
C CYS A 38 20.30 -18.88 42.11
N PRO A 39 20.59 -19.20 40.83
CA PRO A 39 19.96 -18.53 39.69
C PRO A 39 18.49 -18.97 39.46
N GLY A 40 17.92 -19.78 40.36
CA GLY A 40 16.59 -20.37 40.20
C GLY A 40 16.57 -21.62 39.31
N TYR A 41 15.35 -22.08 38.98
CA TYR A 41 15.08 -23.25 38.16
C TYR A 41 14.56 -22.79 36.79
N LYS A 42 14.89 -23.51 35.72
CA LYS A 42 14.33 -23.24 34.39
C LYS A 42 12.85 -23.60 34.37
N ASP A 43 12.07 -22.82 33.63
CA ASP A 43 10.64 -23.05 33.45
C ASP A 43 10.40 -24.37 32.69
N ASP A 44 9.36 -25.13 33.07
CA ASP A 44 9.12 -26.48 32.54
C ASP A 44 8.83 -26.45 31.01
N PHE A 45 8.43 -25.29 30.46
CA PHE A 45 8.21 -25.07 29.02
C PHE A 45 9.52 -25.02 28.18
N ASP A 46 10.65 -24.59 28.76
CA ASP A 46 11.95 -24.50 28.07
C ASP A 46 12.66 -25.86 27.91
N LEU A 47 12.11 -26.92 28.53
CA LEU A 47 12.68 -28.28 28.49
C LEU A 47 12.10 -29.15 27.37
N VAL A 48 11.14 -28.66 26.58
CA VAL A 48 10.35 -29.48 25.64
C VAL A 48 10.71 -29.28 24.15
N PHE A 49 11.40 -28.21 23.77
CA PHE A 49 11.71 -27.97 22.36
C PHE A 49 13.17 -28.28 21.99
N ARG A 50 13.39 -29.41 21.30
CA ARG A 50 14.60 -29.66 20.51
C ARG A 50 14.29 -29.53 19.02
N ASN A 51 15.09 -28.72 18.34
CA ASN A 51 15.07 -28.56 16.89
C ASN A 51 15.64 -29.84 16.23
N GLU A 52 14.75 -30.71 15.75
CA GLU A 52 15.05 -31.97 15.06
C GLU A 52 15.32 -31.79 13.55
N THR A 53 15.31 -30.55 13.04
CA THR A 53 15.34 -30.26 11.59
C THR A 53 16.51 -30.95 10.89
N ARG A 54 17.70 -31.00 11.51
CA ARG A 54 18.88 -31.68 10.92
C ARG A 54 18.80 -33.21 10.95
N VAL A 55 18.03 -33.81 11.86
CA VAL A 55 17.83 -35.27 11.93
C VAL A 55 16.80 -35.69 10.87
N THR A 56 15.73 -34.91 10.72
CA THR A 56 14.72 -35.08 9.67
C THR A 56 15.32 -34.89 8.27
N GLU A 57 16.18 -33.89 8.07
CA GLU A 57 16.87 -33.65 6.80
C GLU A 57 17.84 -34.79 6.43
N ARG A 58 18.52 -35.39 7.42
CA ARG A 58 19.37 -36.58 7.20
C ARG A 58 18.57 -37.85 6.89
N ARG A 59 17.39 -38.03 7.49
CA ARG A 59 16.47 -39.14 7.18
C ARG A 59 15.85 -38.99 5.78
N ALA A 60 15.48 -37.76 5.40
CA ALA A 60 14.97 -37.46 4.07
C ALA A 60 16.02 -37.70 2.97
N ARG A 61 17.27 -37.29 3.19
CA ARG A 61 18.37 -37.56 2.24
C ARG A 61 18.70 -39.05 2.12
N LYS A 62 18.76 -39.81 3.23
CA LYS A 62 18.95 -41.28 3.16
C LYS A 62 17.79 -42.03 2.50
N SER A 63 16.56 -41.51 2.56
CA SER A 63 15.39 -42.08 1.87
C SER A 63 15.42 -41.87 0.36
N LEU A 64 16.22 -40.93 -0.14
CA LEU A 64 16.36 -40.64 -1.57
C LEU A 64 17.49 -41.46 -2.21
N ASP A 65 18.56 -41.77 -1.46
CA ASP A 65 19.68 -42.58 -1.95
C ASP A 65 19.47 -44.10 -1.81
N GLY A 66 18.46 -44.54 -1.02
CA GLY A 66 18.15 -45.96 -0.77
C GLY A 66 17.13 -46.61 -1.72
N LYS A 67 16.55 -45.88 -2.69
CA LYS A 67 15.54 -46.42 -3.64
C LYS A 67 16.12 -46.77 -5.02
N LYS A 68 17.28 -47.43 -5.02
CA LYS A 68 17.75 -48.30 -6.12
C LYS A 68 18.00 -49.70 -5.57
N ALA A 69 16.95 -50.38 -5.16
CA ALA A 69 16.96 -51.83 -4.96
C ALA A 69 15.53 -52.37 -5.07
N ASN A 70 15.39 -53.31 -6.01
CA ASN A 70 14.31 -54.27 -6.24
C ASN A 70 13.19 -54.33 -5.19
N HIS A 71 11.97 -54.00 -5.61
CA HIS A 71 10.77 -54.73 -5.15
C HIS A 71 9.73 -54.78 -6.27
N GLN A 72 9.64 -55.95 -6.91
CA GLN A 72 8.45 -56.42 -7.59
C GLN A 72 7.29 -56.41 -6.58
N ILE A 73 6.18 -55.76 -6.95
CA ILE A 73 4.89 -55.96 -6.30
C ILE A 73 4.03 -56.76 -7.26
N MET A 74 3.66 -57.94 -6.76
CA MET A 74 2.77 -58.92 -7.38
C MET A 74 1.35 -58.35 -7.48
N ILE A 75 0.73 -58.54 -8.65
CA ILE A 75 -0.73 -58.45 -8.82
C ILE A 75 -1.24 -59.90 -8.84
N PRO A 76 -2.25 -60.28 -8.03
CA PRO A 76 -2.82 -61.62 -8.11
C PRO A 76 -3.72 -61.69 -9.35
N ASN A 77 -3.35 -62.56 -10.29
CA ASN A 77 -4.19 -62.93 -11.42
C ASN A 77 -4.83 -64.29 -11.11
N GLN A 78 -6.16 -64.37 -11.14
CA GLN A 78 -6.88 -65.64 -11.07
C GLN A 78 -6.72 -66.39 -12.40
N GLU A 79 -6.32 -67.64 -12.30
CA GLU A 79 -6.19 -68.59 -13.40
C GLU A 79 -7.56 -69.01 -13.95
N THR A 80 -7.67 -69.03 -15.29
CA THR A 80 -8.24 -70.12 -16.10
C THR A 80 -7.96 -69.77 -17.57
N VAL A 81 -7.59 -70.61 -18.53
CA VAL A 81 -7.06 -71.98 -18.63
C VAL A 81 -6.84 -72.20 -20.17
N PHE A 82 -5.89 -73.06 -20.55
CA PHE A 82 -5.62 -73.66 -21.90
C PHE A 82 -4.70 -72.97 -22.95
N ARG A 83 -3.43 -73.41 -22.90
CA ARG A 83 -2.65 -74.14 -23.94
C ARG A 83 -2.83 -73.84 -25.44
N SER A 84 -1.70 -73.45 -26.06
CA SER A 84 -0.94 -74.20 -27.10
C SER A 84 -0.48 -73.30 -28.25
N GLY A 85 0.81 -73.34 -28.59
CA GLY A 85 1.32 -72.74 -29.83
C GLY A 85 2.81 -72.44 -29.82
N SER A 86 3.59 -73.43 -30.22
CA SER A 86 5.06 -73.46 -30.30
C SER A 86 5.66 -72.50 -31.34
N LEU A 87 6.87 -72.03 -31.00
CA LEU A 87 8.09 -71.90 -31.83
C LEU A 87 8.44 -70.62 -32.60
N ILE A 88 9.76 -70.38 -32.53
CA ILE A 88 10.70 -69.66 -33.40
C ILE A 88 11.01 -68.21 -33.02
N ALA A 89 12.12 -68.04 -32.30
CA ALA A 89 12.97 -66.84 -32.40
C ALA A 89 13.74 -66.89 -33.72
N PRO A 90 14.04 -65.73 -34.32
CA PRO A 90 15.44 -65.36 -34.32
C PRO A 90 15.70 -63.88 -34.01
N ASP A 91 16.94 -63.68 -33.57
CA ASP A 91 17.62 -62.44 -33.26
C ASP A 91 17.45 -61.34 -34.31
N SER A 92 17.33 -60.10 -33.86
CA SER A 92 18.41 -59.10 -34.01
C SER A 92 17.91 -57.67 -33.81
N ASN A 93 18.70 -56.94 -33.03
CA ASN A 93 18.72 -55.49 -32.82
C ASN A 93 17.90 -54.62 -33.77
N THR A 94 16.82 -54.05 -33.26
CA THR A 94 16.47 -52.67 -33.59
C THR A 94 15.81 -52.05 -32.36
N GLU A 95 16.51 -51.13 -31.69
CA GLU A 95 15.93 -50.29 -30.65
C GLU A 95 14.84 -49.41 -31.27
N THR A 96 13.60 -49.90 -31.32
CA THR A 96 12.43 -49.02 -31.42
C THR A 96 12.29 -48.32 -30.08
N ARG A 97 12.98 -47.17 -29.97
CA ARG A 97 12.70 -46.19 -28.93
C ARG A 97 11.27 -45.71 -29.14
N ILE A 98 10.32 -46.38 -28.50
CA ILE A 98 8.97 -45.87 -28.31
C ILE A 98 9.15 -44.58 -27.50
N THR A 99 9.20 -43.45 -28.21
CA THR A 99 8.98 -42.14 -27.63
C THR A 99 7.60 -42.23 -26.97
N ARG A 100 7.57 -42.36 -25.65
CA ARG A 100 6.37 -42.08 -24.87
C ARG A 100 6.08 -40.60 -25.09
N THR A 101 5.36 -40.30 -26.16
CA THR A 101 4.64 -39.05 -26.29
C THR A 101 3.70 -39.02 -25.09
N SER A 102 4.05 -38.21 -24.09
CA SER A 102 3.06 -37.85 -23.07
C SER A 102 1.84 -37.33 -23.82
N PRO A 103 0.63 -37.80 -23.50
CA PRO A 103 -0.56 -37.29 -24.17
C PRO A 103 -0.53 -35.78 -24.00
N MET A 104 -0.65 -35.06 -25.13
CA MET A 104 -0.82 -33.61 -25.15
C MET A 104 -1.86 -33.27 -24.09
N ALA A 105 -1.44 -32.60 -23.02
CA ALA A 105 -2.39 -32.06 -22.08
C ALA A 105 -3.31 -31.14 -22.88
N LEU A 106 -4.62 -31.43 -22.89
CA LEU A 106 -5.63 -30.55 -23.45
C LEU A 106 -5.55 -29.21 -22.70
N SER A 107 -4.77 -28.27 -23.25
CA SER A 107 -4.68 -26.92 -22.73
C SER A 107 -5.78 -26.09 -23.38
N VAL A 108 -6.66 -25.53 -22.58
CA VAL A 108 -7.63 -24.53 -23.04
C VAL A 108 -6.85 -23.38 -23.71
N PRO A 109 -7.23 -22.87 -24.89
CA PRO A 109 -6.53 -21.74 -25.51
C PRO A 109 -6.51 -20.49 -24.63
N VAL A 110 -5.45 -19.68 -24.69
CA VAL A 110 -5.30 -18.44 -23.89
C VAL A 110 -6.45 -17.47 -24.16
N GLU A 111 -6.93 -17.44 -25.39
CA GLU A 111 -8.07 -16.64 -25.86
C GLU A 111 -9.36 -16.97 -25.11
N GLN A 112 -9.49 -18.18 -24.57
CA GLN A 112 -10.62 -18.59 -23.74
C GLN A 112 -10.32 -18.44 -22.25
N GLN A 113 -9.10 -18.75 -21.81
CA GLN A 113 -8.73 -18.63 -20.40
C GLN A 113 -8.72 -17.18 -19.92
N ALA A 114 -8.16 -16.26 -20.71
CA ALA A 114 -7.97 -14.87 -20.30
C ALA A 114 -9.27 -14.15 -19.96
N PRO A 115 -10.33 -14.20 -20.81
CA PRO A 115 -11.66 -13.70 -20.46
C PRO A 115 -12.20 -14.22 -19.13
N CYS A 116 -12.16 -15.53 -18.91
CA CYS A 116 -12.65 -16.14 -17.67
C CYS A 116 -11.86 -15.68 -16.44
N PHE A 117 -10.54 -15.57 -16.58
CA PHE A 117 -9.69 -15.01 -15.54
C PHE A 117 -10.08 -13.56 -15.23
N PHE A 118 -10.26 -12.72 -16.26
CA PHE A 118 -10.61 -11.32 -16.06
C PHE A 118 -11.98 -11.18 -15.36
N LEU A 119 -13.00 -11.89 -15.84
CA LEU A 119 -14.34 -11.84 -15.24
C LEU A 119 -14.34 -12.28 -13.77
N SER A 120 -13.58 -13.31 -13.40
CA SER A 120 -13.54 -13.80 -12.02
C SER A 120 -12.75 -12.89 -11.06
N ASN A 121 -11.80 -12.10 -11.57
CA ASN A 121 -10.84 -11.34 -10.77
C ASN A 121 -11.03 -9.81 -10.79
N PHE A 122 -11.68 -9.29 -11.84
CA PHE A 122 -11.85 -7.84 -12.07
C PHE A 122 -13.30 -7.37 -12.17
N VAL A 123 -14.25 -8.28 -12.40
CA VAL A 123 -15.67 -7.94 -12.41
C VAL A 123 -16.27 -8.20 -11.03
N LEU A 124 -16.87 -7.15 -10.46
CA LEU A 124 -17.69 -7.25 -9.26
C LEU A 124 -19.15 -7.18 -9.69
N SER A 125 -19.88 -8.29 -9.50
CA SER A 125 -21.32 -8.30 -9.73
C SER A 125 -22.04 -7.46 -8.66
N PRO A 126 -23.07 -6.70 -9.05
CA PRO A 126 -24.03 -6.12 -8.10
C PRO A 126 -24.54 -7.20 -7.14
N THR A 127 -24.70 -6.86 -5.87
CA THR A 127 -25.37 -7.73 -4.91
C THR A 127 -26.86 -7.41 -4.87
N ASP A 128 -27.68 -8.37 -4.44
CA ASP A 128 -29.12 -8.15 -4.22
C ASP A 128 -29.39 -7.30 -2.96
N ASP A 129 -28.34 -6.90 -2.23
CA ASP A 129 -28.43 -5.97 -1.12
C ASP A 129 -28.83 -4.58 -1.65
N LYS A 130 -29.99 -4.11 -1.18
CA LYS A 130 -30.54 -2.79 -1.53
C LYS A 130 -29.61 -1.65 -1.11
N ASP A 131 -28.77 -1.87 -0.09
CA ASP A 131 -27.89 -0.86 0.47
C ASP A 131 -26.47 -0.92 -0.14
N THR A 132 -26.11 -2.00 -0.84
CA THR A 132 -24.87 -2.09 -1.66
C THR A 132 -25.09 -2.66 -3.07
N PRO A 133 -25.93 -2.03 -3.91
CA PRO A 133 -26.33 -2.56 -5.22
C PRO A 133 -25.26 -2.39 -6.31
N ARG A 134 -24.02 -1.99 -5.97
CA ARG A 134 -23.04 -1.51 -6.95
C ARG A 134 -22.16 -2.65 -7.48
N GLY A 135 -22.03 -2.73 -8.80
CA GLY A 135 -21.04 -3.54 -9.49
C GLY A 135 -19.80 -2.73 -9.89
N TYR A 136 -18.77 -3.42 -10.36
CA TYR A 136 -17.62 -2.83 -11.05
C TYR A 136 -17.31 -3.64 -12.30
N PHE A 137 -17.25 -2.99 -13.46
CA PHE A 137 -17.10 -3.66 -14.75
C PHE A 137 -18.16 -4.73 -15.07
N ASP A 138 -19.26 -4.79 -14.31
CA ASP A 138 -20.37 -5.72 -14.50
C ASP A 138 -21.08 -5.53 -15.85
N PHE A 139 -21.05 -4.31 -16.40
CA PHE A 139 -21.52 -4.00 -17.74
C PHE A 139 -20.82 -4.80 -18.85
N LEU A 140 -19.63 -5.36 -18.61
CA LEU A 140 -18.92 -6.17 -19.60
C LEU A 140 -19.69 -7.46 -19.90
N VAL A 141 -20.32 -8.08 -18.90
CA VAL A 141 -21.03 -9.36 -19.07
C VAL A 141 -22.16 -9.27 -20.10
N PRO A 142 -23.13 -8.35 -20.00
CA PRO A 142 -24.18 -8.22 -21.02
C PRO A 142 -23.65 -7.71 -22.35
N LEU A 143 -22.66 -6.80 -22.38
CA LEU A 143 -22.12 -6.28 -23.64
C LEU A 143 -21.39 -7.37 -24.44
N MET A 144 -20.53 -8.15 -23.79
CA MET A 144 -19.76 -9.21 -24.46
C MET A 144 -20.64 -10.32 -25.05
N LYS A 145 -21.87 -10.51 -24.57
CA LYS A 145 -22.83 -11.46 -25.16
C LYS A 145 -23.32 -11.05 -26.55
N SER A 146 -23.28 -9.76 -26.87
CA SER A 146 -23.74 -9.21 -28.16
C SER A 146 -22.60 -8.83 -29.11
N GLU A 147 -21.35 -8.95 -28.70
CA GLU A 147 -20.20 -8.54 -29.49
C GLU A 147 -19.69 -9.62 -30.45
N THR A 148 -19.18 -9.18 -31.60
CA THR A 148 -18.37 -10.03 -32.47
C THR A 148 -16.90 -10.04 -32.03
N PRO A 149 -16.12 -11.10 -32.33
CA PRO A 149 -14.72 -11.21 -31.90
C PRO A 149 -13.80 -10.05 -32.34
N ASP A 150 -14.08 -9.46 -33.50
CA ASP A 150 -13.30 -8.36 -34.08
C ASP A 150 -13.86 -6.96 -33.74
N SER A 151 -14.89 -6.88 -32.91
CA SER A 151 -15.41 -5.60 -32.42
C SER A 151 -14.36 -4.86 -31.58
N HIS A 152 -14.41 -3.54 -31.58
CA HIS A 152 -13.48 -2.72 -30.79
C HIS A 152 -13.54 -3.03 -29.29
N LEU A 153 -14.73 -3.35 -28.76
CA LEU A 153 -14.88 -3.80 -27.38
C LEU A 153 -14.25 -5.18 -27.15
N ALA A 154 -14.53 -6.17 -27.99
CA ALA A 154 -13.98 -7.52 -27.81
C ALA A 154 -12.45 -7.53 -27.87
N LEU A 155 -11.86 -6.75 -28.79
CA LEU A 155 -10.41 -6.58 -28.89
C LEU A 155 -9.84 -5.90 -27.63
N ALA A 156 -10.46 -4.81 -27.16
CA ALA A 156 -10.00 -4.09 -25.97
C ALA A 156 -10.09 -4.95 -24.69
N PHE A 157 -11.20 -5.67 -24.53
CA PHE A 157 -11.40 -6.60 -23.43
C PHE A 157 -10.38 -7.75 -23.47
N SER A 158 -10.16 -8.35 -24.64
CA SER A 158 -9.17 -9.41 -24.82
C SER A 158 -7.75 -8.94 -24.48
N ALA A 159 -7.39 -7.72 -24.88
CA ALA A 159 -6.12 -7.11 -24.54
C ALA A 159 -5.94 -6.99 -23.02
N ALA A 160 -6.90 -6.38 -22.32
CA ALA A 160 -6.84 -6.22 -20.86
C ALA A 160 -6.83 -7.59 -20.13
N ALA A 161 -7.63 -8.53 -20.61
CA ALA A 161 -7.69 -9.89 -20.08
C ALA A 161 -6.35 -10.63 -20.21
N MET A 162 -5.78 -10.67 -21.42
CA MET A 162 -4.48 -11.32 -21.66
C MET A 162 -3.36 -10.63 -20.88
N ALA A 163 -3.33 -9.30 -20.85
CA ALA A 163 -2.36 -8.53 -20.07
C ALA A 163 -2.42 -8.91 -18.59
N SER A 164 -3.63 -8.91 -18.00
CA SER A 164 -3.82 -9.23 -16.59
C SER A 164 -3.39 -10.67 -16.24
N MET A 165 -3.67 -11.63 -17.13
CA MET A 165 -3.24 -13.01 -16.97
C MET A 165 -1.71 -13.15 -17.07
N SER A 166 -1.09 -12.48 -18.05
CA SER A 166 0.36 -12.51 -18.27
C SER A 166 1.14 -11.93 -17.09
N ASN A 167 0.56 -11.02 -16.31
CA ASN A 167 1.23 -10.40 -15.18
C ASN A 167 1.20 -11.23 -13.89
N ARG A 168 0.51 -12.39 -13.86
CA ARG A 168 0.58 -13.27 -12.69
C ARG A 168 1.97 -13.95 -12.61
N PRO A 169 2.54 -14.11 -11.40
CA PRO A 169 3.86 -14.74 -11.23
C PRO A 169 3.97 -16.15 -11.83
N ASP A 170 2.91 -16.95 -11.72
CA ASP A 170 2.93 -18.37 -12.09
C ASP A 170 2.50 -18.64 -13.55
N THR A 171 2.29 -17.60 -14.36
CA THR A 171 1.80 -17.77 -15.74
C THR A 171 2.89 -18.31 -16.66
N ARG A 172 2.64 -19.49 -17.24
CA ARG A 172 3.45 -20.06 -18.32
C ARG A 172 3.30 -19.23 -19.59
N MET A 173 4.35 -19.17 -20.41
CA MET A 173 4.35 -18.43 -21.68
C MET A 173 4.00 -16.93 -21.52
N ARG A 174 4.35 -16.34 -20.37
CA ARG A 174 4.11 -14.92 -20.07
C ARG A 174 4.53 -13.98 -21.21
N GLY A 175 5.69 -14.24 -21.83
CA GLY A 175 6.20 -13.44 -22.94
C GLY A 175 5.24 -13.42 -24.14
N ASP A 176 4.79 -14.59 -24.56
CA ASP A 176 3.90 -14.77 -25.71
C ASP A 176 2.52 -14.16 -25.45
N ILE A 177 1.94 -14.44 -24.27
CA ILE A 177 0.64 -13.87 -23.87
C ILE A 177 0.70 -12.33 -23.82
N ARG A 178 1.81 -11.77 -23.34
CA ARG A 178 2.01 -10.31 -23.34
C ARG A 178 2.09 -9.75 -24.76
N GLN A 179 2.79 -10.43 -25.67
CA GLN A 179 2.82 -10.01 -27.08
C GLN A 179 1.43 -10.08 -27.72
N MET A 180 0.66 -11.14 -27.45
CA MET A 180 -0.73 -11.26 -27.90
C MET A 180 -1.60 -10.13 -27.34
N ALA A 181 -1.45 -9.80 -26.05
CA ALA A 181 -2.17 -8.70 -25.40
C ALA A 181 -1.89 -7.36 -26.09
N VAL A 182 -0.61 -7.07 -26.38
CA VAL A 182 -0.21 -5.86 -27.12
C VAL A 182 -0.77 -5.85 -28.54
N ALA A 183 -0.75 -6.99 -29.25
CA ALA A 183 -1.33 -7.09 -30.58
C ALA A 183 -2.84 -6.81 -30.57
N GLN A 184 -3.57 -7.36 -29.59
CA GLN A 184 -5.00 -7.06 -29.40
C GLN A 184 -5.23 -5.60 -29.04
N TYR A 185 -4.38 -5.01 -28.19
CA TYR A 185 -4.43 -3.61 -27.80
C TYR A 185 -4.27 -2.69 -29.02
N THR A 186 -3.29 -2.93 -29.88
CA THR A 186 -3.08 -2.13 -31.11
C THR A 186 -4.27 -2.24 -32.07
N LYS A 187 -4.83 -3.43 -32.25
CA LYS A 187 -6.05 -3.62 -33.06
C LYS A 187 -7.24 -2.87 -32.44
N ALA A 188 -7.41 -2.96 -31.13
CA ALA A 188 -8.47 -2.28 -30.39
C ALA A 188 -8.37 -0.75 -30.49
N LEU A 189 -7.17 -0.17 -30.43
CA LEU A 189 -6.95 1.26 -30.65
C LEU A 189 -7.41 1.69 -32.05
N LYS A 190 -7.02 0.94 -33.09
CA LYS A 190 -7.43 1.22 -34.47
C LYS A 190 -8.96 1.11 -34.64
N ALA A 191 -9.56 0.03 -34.15
CA ALA A 191 -11.00 -0.20 -34.26
C ALA A 191 -11.81 0.84 -33.46
N THR A 192 -11.36 1.19 -32.26
CA THR A 192 -11.99 2.23 -31.43
C THR A 192 -11.88 3.59 -32.10
N ASN A 193 -10.73 3.92 -32.72
CA ASN A 193 -10.58 5.16 -33.47
C ASN A 193 -11.58 5.26 -34.64
N ILE A 194 -11.76 4.17 -35.40
CA ILE A 194 -12.78 4.10 -36.46
C ILE A 194 -14.18 4.30 -35.88
N ALA A 195 -14.50 3.66 -34.74
CA ALA A 195 -15.80 3.84 -34.08
C ALA A 195 -16.05 5.28 -33.63
N LEU A 196 -15.01 5.99 -33.18
CA LEU A 196 -15.08 7.39 -32.77
C LEU A 196 -15.32 8.36 -33.94
N GLN A 197 -14.92 8.01 -35.15
CA GLN A 197 -15.18 8.83 -36.34
C GLN A 197 -16.66 8.80 -36.79
N SER A 198 -17.42 7.79 -36.36
CA SER A 198 -18.85 7.67 -36.68
C SER A 198 -19.73 8.37 -35.63
N PRO A 199 -20.59 9.33 -36.02
CA PRO A 199 -21.47 10.03 -35.08
C PRO A 199 -22.40 9.13 -34.27
N ARG A 200 -22.77 7.98 -34.84
CA ARG A 200 -23.61 6.97 -34.19
C ARG A 200 -22.79 6.07 -33.27
N SER A 201 -21.68 5.53 -33.75
CA SER A 201 -20.88 4.55 -33.01
C SER A 201 -20.15 5.16 -31.82
N GLN A 202 -19.75 6.43 -31.90
CA GLN A 202 -19.04 7.10 -30.79
C GLN A 202 -19.86 7.18 -29.49
N LYS A 203 -21.20 7.12 -29.57
CA LYS A 203 -22.10 7.26 -28.40
C LYS A 203 -22.57 5.92 -27.81
N THR A 204 -22.15 4.79 -28.39
CA THR A 204 -22.61 3.47 -27.93
C THR A 204 -21.94 3.08 -26.61
N ASP A 205 -22.60 2.18 -25.89
CA ASP A 205 -22.10 1.59 -24.64
C ASP A 205 -20.79 0.84 -24.89
N GLN A 206 -20.69 0.14 -26.03
CA GLN A 206 -19.51 -0.57 -26.51
C GLN A 206 -18.29 0.34 -26.63
N THR A 207 -18.45 1.51 -27.26
CA THR A 207 -17.32 2.43 -27.48
C THR A 207 -16.79 2.99 -26.16
N LEU A 208 -17.69 3.32 -25.23
CA LEU A 208 -17.27 3.75 -23.90
C LEU A 208 -16.62 2.62 -23.11
N ALA A 209 -17.18 1.41 -23.14
CA ALA A 209 -16.61 0.23 -22.51
C ALA A 209 -15.22 -0.11 -23.06
N ALA A 210 -15.02 0.00 -24.39
CA ALA A 210 -13.73 -0.22 -25.03
C ALA A 210 -12.67 0.78 -24.53
N ILE A 211 -13.01 2.06 -24.43
CA ILE A 211 -12.10 3.09 -23.89
C ILE A 211 -11.73 2.82 -22.43
N LEU A 212 -12.69 2.37 -21.62
CA LEU A 212 -12.41 1.96 -20.23
C LEU A 212 -11.48 0.74 -20.17
N MET A 213 -11.65 -0.24 -21.05
CA MET A 213 -10.76 -1.42 -21.11
C MET A 213 -9.36 -1.07 -21.63
N LEU A 214 -9.24 -0.15 -22.59
CA LEU A 214 -7.95 0.39 -23.03
C LEU A 214 -7.24 1.12 -21.88
N GLY A 215 -7.95 1.99 -21.16
CA GLY A 215 -7.40 2.65 -19.97
C GLY A 215 -7.01 1.66 -18.85
N PHE A 216 -7.76 0.57 -18.70
CA PHE A 216 -7.44 -0.47 -17.73
C PHE A 216 -6.25 -1.33 -18.16
N PHE A 217 -6.10 -1.60 -19.47
CA PHE A 217 -4.87 -2.20 -20.02
C PHE A 217 -3.64 -1.38 -19.64
N GLU A 218 -3.68 -0.05 -19.84
CA GLU A 218 -2.58 0.84 -19.46
C GLU A 218 -2.27 0.81 -17.95
N THR A 219 -3.29 0.60 -17.11
CA THR A 219 -3.12 0.43 -15.66
C THR A 219 -2.42 -0.89 -15.33
N ILE A 220 -2.77 -1.97 -16.04
CA ILE A 220 -2.15 -3.29 -15.86
C ILE A 220 -0.69 -3.28 -16.33
N THR A 221 -0.42 -2.67 -17.49
CA THR A 221 0.86 -2.78 -18.20
C THR A 221 1.79 -1.59 -18.00
N SER A 222 1.48 -0.63 -17.12
CA SER A 222 2.31 0.56 -16.89
C SER A 222 3.80 0.21 -16.69
N GLU A 223 4.66 0.58 -17.65
CA GLU A 223 6.11 0.32 -17.59
C GLU A 223 6.94 1.59 -17.30
N ASN A 224 6.39 2.77 -17.58
CA ASN A 224 7.08 4.07 -17.42
C ASN A 224 6.65 4.78 -16.13
N ASN A 225 7.50 5.67 -15.60
CA ASN A 225 7.19 6.57 -14.48
C ASN A 225 6.12 7.64 -14.82
N SER A 226 5.24 7.38 -15.79
CA SER A 226 4.24 8.30 -16.28
C SER A 226 2.86 7.65 -16.29
N ALA A 227 1.89 8.32 -15.66
CA ALA A 227 0.48 7.96 -15.67
C ALA A 227 -0.29 8.56 -16.87
N THR A 228 0.39 9.18 -17.84
CA THR A 228 -0.23 9.95 -18.93
C THR A 228 -1.22 9.15 -19.77
N ALA A 229 -0.91 7.90 -20.14
CA ALA A 229 -1.78 7.11 -21.01
C ALA A 229 -3.16 6.86 -20.37
N TRP A 230 -3.16 6.47 -19.09
CA TRP A 230 -4.40 6.31 -18.33
C TRP A 230 -5.19 7.63 -18.23
N TYR A 231 -4.51 8.76 -17.93
CA TYR A 231 -5.18 10.07 -17.87
C TYR A 231 -5.91 10.42 -19.18
N SER A 232 -5.29 10.17 -20.34
CA SER A 232 -5.89 10.45 -21.65
C SER A 232 -7.16 9.63 -21.90
N HIS A 233 -7.17 8.34 -21.52
CA HIS A 233 -8.36 7.50 -21.63
C HIS A 233 -9.50 7.98 -20.72
N VAL A 234 -9.20 8.37 -19.48
CA VAL A 234 -10.20 8.93 -18.56
C VAL A 234 -10.78 10.23 -19.12
N ASP A 235 -9.94 11.14 -19.63
CA ASP A 235 -10.40 12.40 -20.24
C ASP A 235 -11.27 12.17 -21.48
N GLY A 236 -10.95 11.16 -22.30
CA GLY A 236 -11.79 10.73 -23.42
C GLY A 236 -13.13 10.16 -22.98
N ALA A 237 -13.13 9.30 -21.97
CA ALA A 237 -14.34 8.69 -21.42
C ALA A 237 -15.29 9.74 -20.81
N VAL A 238 -14.75 10.74 -20.09
CA VAL A 238 -15.50 11.89 -19.57
C VAL A 238 -16.19 12.66 -20.69
N GLN A 239 -15.50 12.91 -21.81
CA GLN A 239 -16.09 13.59 -22.96
C GLN A 239 -17.24 12.79 -23.58
N LEU A 240 -17.07 11.48 -23.77
CA LEU A 240 -18.13 10.63 -24.30
C LEU A 240 -19.35 10.56 -23.39
N VAL A 241 -19.14 10.43 -22.08
CA VAL A 241 -20.24 10.45 -21.09
C VAL A 241 -21.02 11.76 -21.19
N ARG A 242 -20.35 12.89 -21.36
CA ARG A 242 -21.04 14.17 -21.60
C ARG A 242 -21.78 14.20 -22.94
N MET A 243 -21.20 13.68 -24.02
CA MET A 243 -21.83 13.61 -25.35
C MET A 243 -23.04 12.68 -25.40
N ARG A 244 -23.05 11.60 -24.59
CA ARG A 244 -24.18 10.68 -24.43
C ARG A 244 -25.33 11.32 -23.63
N GLY A 245 -25.00 12.24 -22.73
CA GLY A 245 -25.97 12.96 -21.89
C GLY A 245 -26.71 12.06 -20.90
N GLN A 246 -27.69 12.60 -20.17
CA GLN A 246 -28.35 11.85 -19.09
C GLN A 246 -29.22 10.67 -19.56
N LYS A 247 -29.49 10.55 -20.87
CA LYS A 247 -30.24 9.41 -21.43
C LYS A 247 -29.54 8.06 -21.18
N GLN A 248 -28.21 8.06 -21.01
CA GLN A 248 -27.45 6.84 -20.68
C GLN A 248 -27.85 6.26 -19.31
N LEU A 249 -28.39 7.07 -18.40
CA LEU A 249 -28.82 6.62 -17.07
C LEU A 249 -30.13 5.82 -17.11
N ARG A 250 -30.76 5.63 -18.27
CA ARG A 250 -32.02 4.88 -18.40
C ARG A 250 -31.80 3.36 -18.45
N THR A 251 -30.58 2.90 -18.75
CA THR A 251 -30.23 1.48 -18.82
C THR A 251 -29.26 1.11 -17.71
N LYS A 252 -29.31 -0.15 -17.23
CA LYS A 252 -28.36 -0.63 -16.21
C LYS A 252 -26.91 -0.56 -16.69
N VAL A 253 -26.66 -0.92 -17.96
CA VAL A 253 -25.34 -0.85 -18.60
C VAL A 253 -24.83 0.60 -18.64
N GLY A 254 -25.66 1.53 -19.08
CA GLY A 254 -25.29 2.94 -19.16
C GLY A 254 -25.04 3.58 -17.80
N GLN A 255 -25.81 3.20 -16.77
CA GLN A 255 -25.57 3.59 -15.38
C GLN A 255 -24.22 3.04 -14.87
N GLY A 256 -23.94 1.75 -15.06
CA GLY A 256 -22.67 1.14 -14.62
C GLY A 256 -21.46 1.80 -15.29
N LEU A 257 -21.54 2.07 -16.60
CA LEU A 257 -20.51 2.82 -17.33
C LEU A 257 -20.31 4.23 -16.76
N PHE A 258 -21.41 4.96 -16.53
CA PHE A 258 -21.37 6.31 -15.95
C PHE A 258 -20.69 6.32 -14.57
N GLN A 259 -21.02 5.36 -13.71
CA GLN A 259 -20.48 5.24 -12.35
C GLN A 259 -18.97 4.98 -12.35
N VAL A 260 -18.49 4.10 -13.25
CA VAL A 260 -17.06 3.83 -13.40
C VAL A 260 -16.33 5.07 -13.92
N VAL A 261 -16.85 5.73 -14.96
CA VAL A 261 -16.25 6.97 -15.50
C VAL A 261 -16.18 8.06 -14.45
N ARG A 262 -17.26 8.28 -13.68
CA ARG A 262 -17.28 9.24 -12.58
C ARG A 262 -16.19 8.96 -11.56
N THR A 263 -16.04 7.70 -11.15
CA THR A 263 -15.03 7.31 -10.15
C THR A 263 -13.61 7.59 -10.67
N GLN A 264 -13.32 7.17 -11.91
CA GLN A 264 -12.03 7.40 -12.55
C GLN A 264 -11.75 8.90 -12.77
N MET A 265 -12.77 9.67 -13.19
CA MET A 265 -12.68 11.11 -13.37
C MET A 265 -12.29 11.81 -12.08
N VAL A 266 -12.98 11.52 -10.96
CA VAL A 266 -12.68 12.16 -9.68
C VAL A 266 -11.24 11.87 -9.25
N ILE A 267 -10.78 10.62 -9.36
CA ILE A 267 -9.40 10.26 -9.00
C ILE A 267 -8.38 11.00 -9.88
N ASN A 268 -8.64 11.09 -11.18
CA ASN A 268 -7.82 11.87 -12.12
C ASN A 268 -7.83 13.37 -11.77
N CYS A 269 -8.99 13.97 -11.51
CA CYS A 269 -9.12 15.38 -11.09
C CYS A 269 -8.33 15.66 -9.79
N MET A 270 -8.42 14.75 -8.81
CA MET A 270 -7.71 14.86 -7.54
C MET A 270 -6.20 14.74 -7.73
N THR A 271 -5.74 13.83 -8.58
CA THR A 271 -4.31 13.61 -8.80
C THR A 271 -3.72 14.70 -9.69
N SER A 272 -4.33 14.99 -10.83
CA SER A 272 -3.81 15.90 -11.86
C SER A 272 -4.23 17.37 -11.69
N ASN A 273 -4.90 17.72 -10.58
CA ASN A 273 -5.45 19.06 -10.34
C ASN A 273 -6.31 19.60 -11.50
N LYS A 274 -7.21 18.77 -12.03
CA LYS A 274 -8.13 19.15 -13.12
C LYS A 274 -9.53 19.40 -12.59
N MET A 275 -10.22 20.36 -13.17
CA MET A 275 -11.62 20.64 -12.84
C MET A 275 -12.54 19.52 -13.38
N PRO A 276 -13.46 18.97 -12.56
CA PRO A 276 -14.53 18.10 -13.05
C PRO A 276 -15.43 18.82 -14.07
N LYS A 277 -15.36 18.42 -15.35
CA LYS A 277 -16.15 19.06 -16.40
C LYS A 277 -17.64 18.80 -16.21
N GLY A 278 -18.44 19.83 -15.93
CA GLY A 278 -19.90 19.73 -15.77
C GLY A 278 -20.41 19.93 -14.33
N GLY A 279 -19.51 20.06 -13.35
CA GLY A 279 -19.87 20.37 -11.96
C GLY A 279 -20.50 19.21 -11.18
N ALA A 280 -20.53 19.33 -9.85
CA ALA A 280 -21.09 18.32 -8.95
C ALA A 280 -22.51 17.86 -9.36
N ASP A 281 -23.43 18.79 -9.61
CA ASP A 281 -24.84 18.48 -9.85
C ASP A 281 -25.06 17.57 -11.06
N TRP A 282 -24.30 17.77 -12.13
CA TRP A 282 -24.40 16.95 -13.33
C TRP A 282 -23.94 15.51 -13.07
N TRP A 283 -22.82 15.38 -12.35
CA TRP A 283 -22.20 14.09 -12.03
C TRP A 283 -22.87 13.34 -10.87
N THR A 284 -23.77 13.99 -10.13
CA THR A 284 -24.55 13.34 -9.06
C THR A 284 -26.02 13.15 -9.39
N SER A 285 -26.43 13.45 -10.62
CA SER A 285 -27.84 13.36 -11.05
C SER A 285 -28.44 11.94 -11.07
N ASP A 286 -27.60 10.89 -11.14
CA ASP A 286 -28.02 9.48 -11.08
C ASP A 286 -28.21 8.97 -9.64
N ILE A 287 -27.74 9.72 -8.66
CA ILE A 287 -27.66 9.27 -7.28
C ILE A 287 -29.05 9.31 -6.64
N LYS A 288 -29.52 8.14 -6.22
CA LYS A 288 -30.67 7.97 -5.31
C LYS A 288 -30.15 7.85 -3.88
N ASP A 289 -31.02 7.96 -2.88
CA ASP A 289 -30.69 7.89 -1.44
C ASP A 289 -29.95 6.59 -1.06
N ASP A 290 -28.63 6.60 -1.28
CA ASP A 290 -27.66 5.53 -1.04
C ASP A 290 -26.67 6.06 0.00
N LEU A 291 -26.25 5.22 0.95
CA LEU A 291 -25.28 5.57 1.99
C LEU A 291 -23.96 6.12 1.41
N ALA A 292 -23.55 5.73 0.20
CA ALA A 292 -22.36 6.22 -0.50
C ALA A 292 -22.58 7.53 -1.28
N ALA A 293 -23.82 8.00 -1.40
CA ALA A 293 -24.18 9.23 -2.11
C ALA A 293 -23.44 10.48 -1.60
N PRO A 294 -23.40 10.76 -0.27
CA PRO A 294 -22.81 11.99 0.24
C PRO A 294 -21.31 12.06 -0.07
N ILE A 295 -20.60 10.93 0.09
CA ILE A 295 -19.18 10.80 -0.26
C ILE A 295 -18.95 11.08 -1.75
N THR A 296 -19.82 10.57 -2.63
CA THR A 296 -19.71 10.79 -4.08
C THR A 296 -19.88 12.26 -4.45
N LYS A 297 -20.76 13.00 -3.77
CA LYS A 297 -20.92 14.45 -3.97
C LYS A 297 -19.72 15.23 -3.43
N MET A 298 -19.31 14.97 -2.19
CA MET A 298 -18.19 15.66 -1.54
C MET A 298 -16.86 15.48 -2.28
N LYS A 299 -16.66 14.31 -2.91
CA LYS A 299 -15.55 14.03 -3.84
C LYS A 299 -15.39 15.07 -4.94
N ILE A 300 -16.49 15.44 -5.57
CA ILE A 300 -16.46 16.37 -6.70
C ILE A 300 -16.24 17.79 -6.17
N LEU A 301 -16.93 18.15 -5.09
CA LEU A 301 -16.77 19.45 -4.44
C LEU A 301 -15.33 19.71 -3.97
N ILE A 302 -14.64 18.71 -3.40
CA ILE A 302 -13.24 18.89 -3.00
C ILE A 302 -12.30 18.97 -4.20
N ALA A 303 -12.59 18.27 -5.30
CA ALA A 303 -11.82 18.39 -6.54
C ALA A 303 -11.95 19.81 -7.13
N GLU A 304 -13.17 20.36 -7.18
CA GLU A 304 -13.43 21.75 -7.59
C GLU A 304 -12.71 22.75 -6.68
N LEU A 305 -12.86 22.60 -5.36
CA LEU A 305 -12.26 23.47 -4.37
C LEU A 305 -10.73 23.50 -4.45
N ARG A 306 -10.09 22.36 -4.77
CA ARG A 306 -8.63 22.31 -4.93
C ARG A 306 -8.13 23.09 -6.14
N VAL A 307 -8.87 23.05 -7.25
CA VAL A 307 -8.52 23.81 -8.47
C VAL A 307 -8.71 25.30 -8.23
N GLU A 308 -9.85 25.69 -7.63
CA GLU A 308 -10.12 27.08 -7.25
C GLU A 308 -9.04 27.60 -6.29
N MET A 309 -8.71 26.86 -5.24
CA MET A 309 -7.62 27.22 -4.33
C MET A 309 -6.29 27.38 -5.07
N ASN A 310 -5.92 26.46 -5.95
CA ASN A 310 -4.67 26.59 -6.71
C ASN A 310 -4.65 27.85 -7.57
N HIS A 311 -5.78 28.23 -8.18
CA HIS A 311 -5.90 29.49 -8.91
C HIS A 311 -5.79 30.70 -7.97
N THR A 312 -6.52 30.70 -6.85
CA THR A 312 -6.51 31.81 -5.88
C THR A 312 -5.13 32.04 -5.28
N LEU A 313 -4.47 30.97 -4.79
CA LEU A 313 -3.18 31.07 -4.09
C LEU A 313 -2.01 31.41 -5.03
N ASN A 314 -2.08 31.04 -6.31
CA ASN A 314 -0.98 31.30 -7.25
C ASN A 314 -1.06 32.67 -7.93
N ASN A 315 -2.26 33.17 -8.23
CA ASN A 315 -2.43 34.30 -9.14
C ASN A 315 -2.71 35.64 -8.44
N HIS A 316 -3.19 35.62 -7.20
CA HIS A 316 -3.67 36.83 -6.54
C HIS A 316 -2.69 37.39 -5.50
N SER A 317 -2.60 38.73 -5.47
CA SER A 317 -1.85 39.48 -4.46
C SER A 317 -2.55 39.40 -3.10
N ARG A 318 -1.83 39.67 -2.01
CA ARG A 318 -2.38 39.67 -0.64
C ARG A 318 -3.10 40.97 -0.34
N THR A 319 -4.25 41.21 -0.97
CA THR A 319 -5.13 42.35 -0.67
C THR A 319 -6.29 41.92 0.22
N PRO A 320 -6.94 42.85 0.96
CA PRO A 320 -8.09 42.52 1.82
C PRO A 320 -9.19 41.74 1.11
N GLU A 321 -9.44 42.02 -0.17
CA GLU A 321 -10.42 41.34 -1.01
C GLU A 321 -10.05 39.86 -1.19
N TYR A 322 -8.80 39.57 -1.56
CA TYR A 322 -8.34 38.19 -1.74
C TYR A 322 -8.19 37.42 -0.42
N PHE A 323 -7.94 38.11 0.70
CA PHE A 323 -8.08 37.49 2.03
C PHE A 323 -9.50 36.99 2.26
N GLN A 324 -10.53 37.74 1.86
CA GLN A 324 -11.92 37.28 1.95
C GLN A 324 -12.20 36.08 1.05
N GLU A 325 -11.63 36.03 -0.15
CA GLU A 325 -11.74 34.86 -1.03
C GLU A 325 -11.11 33.60 -0.39
N VAL A 326 -9.89 33.72 0.16
CA VAL A 326 -9.22 32.60 0.84
C VAL A 326 -10.00 32.14 2.07
N LEU A 327 -10.56 33.07 2.85
CA LEU A 327 -11.48 32.74 3.94
C LEU A 327 -12.74 32.03 3.42
N GLY A 328 -13.27 32.41 2.26
CA GLY A 328 -14.37 31.73 1.58
C GLY A 328 -14.05 30.28 1.23
N LEU A 329 -12.85 30.02 0.70
CA LEU A 329 -12.35 28.66 0.43
C LEU A 329 -12.27 27.83 1.72
N MET A 330 -11.79 28.42 2.82
CA MET A 330 -11.71 27.75 4.12
C MET A 330 -13.08 27.42 4.70
N ARG A 331 -14.06 28.34 4.61
CA ARG A 331 -15.44 28.08 5.05
C ARG A 331 -16.06 26.93 4.29
N ARG A 332 -15.85 26.86 2.96
CA ARG A 332 -16.32 25.74 2.13
C ARG A 332 -15.63 24.42 2.48
N ALA A 333 -14.32 24.41 2.71
CA ALA A 333 -13.61 23.22 3.17
C ALA A 333 -14.16 22.73 4.52
N ALA A 334 -14.37 23.64 5.47
CA ALA A 334 -14.96 23.32 6.78
C ALA A 334 -16.38 22.74 6.65
N ALA A 335 -17.21 23.29 5.75
CA ALA A 335 -18.55 22.76 5.49
C ALA A 335 -18.51 21.33 4.89
N ILE A 336 -17.55 21.05 4.02
CA ILE A 336 -17.34 19.69 3.50
C ILE A 336 -16.93 18.73 4.63
N GLU A 337 -16.03 19.16 5.53
CA GLU A 337 -15.61 18.35 6.69
C GLU A 337 -16.78 18.06 7.65
N GLN A 338 -17.62 19.06 7.94
CA GLN A 338 -18.86 18.85 8.71
C GLN A 338 -19.79 17.85 8.01
N GLY A 339 -19.87 17.91 6.68
CA GLY A 339 -20.59 16.93 5.88
C GLY A 339 -20.09 15.51 6.09
N TYR A 340 -18.77 15.28 6.13
CA TYR A 340 -18.20 13.96 6.42
C TYR A 340 -18.57 13.47 7.83
N GLN A 341 -18.52 14.35 8.83
CA GLN A 341 -18.88 13.99 10.21
C GLN A 341 -20.37 13.64 10.32
N ALA A 342 -21.24 14.42 9.68
CA ALA A 342 -22.68 14.14 9.64
C ALA A 342 -22.98 12.81 8.93
N TRP A 343 -22.33 12.57 7.79
CA TRP A 343 -22.42 11.29 7.08
C TRP A 343 -21.99 10.14 7.99
N GLU A 344 -20.81 10.23 8.60
CA GLU A 344 -20.25 9.22 9.50
C GLU A 344 -21.17 8.95 10.72
N ALA A 345 -21.81 10.00 11.25
CA ALA A 345 -22.78 9.87 12.34
C ALA A 345 -24.07 9.15 11.90
N SER A 346 -24.52 9.33 10.66
CA SER A 346 -25.76 8.71 10.15
C SER A 346 -25.64 7.22 9.83
N LEU A 347 -24.44 6.63 9.90
CA LEU A 347 -24.20 5.29 9.37
C LEU A 347 -24.69 4.19 10.30
N PRO A 348 -25.39 3.17 9.77
CA PRO A 348 -25.79 2.01 10.56
C PRO A 348 -24.57 1.19 10.98
N GLY A 349 -24.70 0.46 12.09
CA GLY A 349 -23.57 -0.27 12.70
C GLY A 349 -22.90 -1.30 11.78
N TRP A 350 -23.65 -1.91 10.86
CA TRP A 350 -23.10 -2.88 9.90
C TRP A 350 -22.22 -2.23 8.82
N TRP A 351 -22.37 -0.92 8.58
CA TRP A 351 -21.57 -0.18 7.60
C TRP A 351 -20.29 0.39 8.21
N ARG A 352 -20.15 0.33 9.54
CA ARG A 352 -18.95 0.80 10.25
C ARG A 352 -17.84 -0.25 10.18
N PRO A 353 -16.56 0.16 10.04
CA PRO A 353 -15.42 -0.75 10.12
C PRO A 353 -15.40 -1.44 11.49
N LYS A 354 -15.00 -2.72 11.51
CA LYS A 354 -14.83 -3.49 12.75
C LYS A 354 -13.37 -3.87 12.92
N THR A 355 -12.79 -3.56 14.07
CA THR A 355 -11.45 -4.03 14.41
C THR A 355 -11.48 -5.52 14.72
N VAL A 356 -10.63 -6.30 14.06
CA VAL A 356 -10.58 -7.77 14.17
C VAL A 356 -9.26 -8.28 14.75
N ALA A 357 -8.21 -7.46 14.72
CA ALA A 357 -6.93 -7.79 15.34
C ALA A 357 -6.15 -6.52 15.69
N TRP A 358 -5.16 -6.69 16.57
CA TRP A 358 -4.15 -5.69 16.89
C TRP A 358 -2.76 -6.31 16.69
N VAL A 359 -1.89 -5.63 15.96
CA VAL A 359 -0.53 -6.08 15.66
C VAL A 359 0.46 -5.23 16.45
N ASP A 360 1.22 -5.87 17.32
CA ASP A 360 2.23 -5.21 18.12
C ASP A 360 3.44 -4.76 17.29
N ASN A 361 4.09 -3.70 17.75
CA ASN A 361 5.34 -3.24 17.17
C ASN A 361 6.49 -4.14 17.65
N THR A 362 6.73 -5.26 16.96
CA THR A 362 7.79 -6.21 17.31
C THR A 362 9.16 -5.76 16.77
N ALA A 363 10.17 -5.75 17.62
CA ALA A 363 11.55 -5.48 17.22
C ALA A 363 12.01 -6.47 16.13
N GLY A 364 12.47 -5.94 14.99
CA GLY A 364 12.94 -6.73 13.85
C GLY A 364 11.90 -7.00 12.75
N LEU A 365 10.69 -6.44 12.83
CA LEU A 365 9.71 -6.54 11.76
C LEU A 365 10.20 -5.82 10.49
N ASP A 366 10.47 -6.57 9.42
CA ASP A 366 10.77 -6.00 8.11
C ASP A 366 9.46 -5.51 7.46
N LEU A 367 9.14 -4.24 7.67
CA LEU A 367 7.97 -3.57 7.08
C LEU A 367 7.93 -3.63 5.55
N ARG A 368 9.06 -3.92 4.88
CA ARG A 368 9.06 -4.07 3.42
C ARG A 368 8.40 -5.35 2.95
N LYS A 369 8.39 -6.38 3.81
CA LYS A 369 7.84 -7.71 3.53
C LYS A 369 6.57 -7.98 4.32
N SER A 370 6.35 -7.25 5.41
CA SER A 370 5.18 -7.42 6.26
C SER A 370 3.88 -7.13 5.52
N GLU A 371 2.91 -8.04 5.66
CA GLU A 371 1.55 -7.87 5.12
C GLU A 371 0.71 -6.90 5.94
N VAL A 372 1.10 -6.67 7.20
CA VAL A 372 0.46 -5.80 8.17
C VAL A 372 1.42 -4.71 8.67
N CYS A 373 0.87 -3.55 9.00
CA CYS A 373 1.59 -2.51 9.73
C CYS A 373 1.20 -2.63 11.22
N PRO A 374 2.11 -2.35 12.18
CA PRO A 374 1.74 -2.29 13.59
C PRO A 374 0.54 -1.38 13.83
N GLY A 375 -0.41 -1.83 14.67
CA GLY A 375 -1.68 -1.17 14.95
C GLY A 375 -2.90 -2.09 14.71
N LYS A 376 -4.09 -1.47 14.68
CA LYS A 376 -5.35 -2.18 14.43
C LYS A 376 -5.44 -2.72 13.00
N ILE A 377 -6.22 -3.78 12.85
CA ILE A 377 -6.63 -4.35 11.56
C ILE A 377 -8.17 -4.33 11.49
N GLU A 378 -8.69 -3.82 10.38
CA GLU A 378 -10.13 -3.65 10.17
C GLU A 378 -10.69 -4.69 9.17
N THR A 379 -11.91 -5.15 9.45
CA THR A 379 -12.78 -5.82 8.47
C THR A 379 -13.99 -4.94 8.16
N HIS A 380 -14.61 -5.20 7.01
CA HIS A 380 -15.78 -4.48 6.53
C HIS A 380 -16.85 -5.48 6.08
N HIS A 381 -18.10 -5.02 6.00
CA HIS A 381 -19.21 -5.87 5.56
C HIS A 381 -18.99 -6.43 4.15
N ASN A 382 -18.52 -5.60 3.23
CA ASN A 382 -18.06 -6.03 1.92
C ASN A 382 -17.00 -5.08 1.37
N ILE A 383 -16.37 -5.46 0.24
CA ILE A 383 -15.30 -4.66 -0.38
C ILE A 383 -15.76 -3.25 -0.74
N TRP A 384 -17.00 -3.08 -1.20
CA TRP A 384 -17.52 -1.77 -1.58
C TRP A 384 -17.63 -0.81 -0.40
N VAL A 385 -18.10 -1.29 0.75
CA VAL A 385 -18.12 -0.51 2.00
C VAL A 385 -16.72 -0.01 2.35
N SER A 386 -15.72 -0.89 2.32
CA SER A 386 -14.31 -0.55 2.56
C SER A 386 -13.80 0.51 1.58
N VAL A 387 -14.15 0.40 0.30
CA VAL A 387 -13.79 1.38 -0.74
C VAL A 387 -14.39 2.75 -0.46
N ILE A 388 -15.66 2.83 -0.02
CA ILE A 388 -16.29 4.12 0.32
C ILE A 388 -15.66 4.75 1.55
N TRP A 389 -15.34 3.97 2.59
CA TRP A 389 -14.60 4.45 3.76
C TRP A 389 -13.22 4.99 3.41
N ASN A 390 -12.44 4.23 2.64
CA ASN A 390 -11.11 4.66 2.21
C ASN A 390 -11.17 5.92 1.35
N HIS A 391 -12.18 6.04 0.49
CA HIS A 391 -12.44 7.27 -0.21
C HIS A 391 -12.74 8.43 0.74
N ALA A 392 -13.66 8.27 1.70
CA ALA A 392 -13.97 9.31 2.68
C ALA A 392 -12.70 9.77 3.42
N ARG A 393 -11.89 8.82 3.92
CA ARG A 393 -10.63 9.08 4.63
C ARG A 393 -9.63 9.86 3.78
N VAL A 394 -9.40 9.43 2.53
CA VAL A 394 -8.51 10.13 1.59
C VAL A 394 -8.97 11.57 1.32
N LEU A 395 -10.28 11.78 1.18
CA LEU A 395 -10.81 13.11 0.86
C LEU A 395 -10.76 14.06 2.04
N ARG A 396 -10.92 13.56 3.28
CA ARG A 396 -10.71 14.34 4.50
C ARG A 396 -9.24 14.76 4.67
N ILE A 397 -8.29 13.90 4.29
CA ILE A 397 -6.87 14.27 4.20
C ILE A 397 -6.67 15.39 3.17
N ALA A 398 -7.28 15.27 1.98
CA ALA A 398 -7.21 16.30 0.95
C ALA A 398 -7.85 17.63 1.38
N CYS A 399 -8.98 17.57 2.08
CA CYS A 399 -9.69 18.72 2.66
C CYS A 399 -8.83 19.44 3.71
N SER A 400 -8.20 18.66 4.61
CA SER A 400 -7.22 19.19 5.56
C SER A 400 -6.04 19.87 4.85
N GLY A 401 -5.59 19.30 3.71
CA GLY A 401 -4.59 19.93 2.85
C GLY A 401 -5.01 21.27 2.28
N VAL A 402 -6.29 21.46 1.93
CA VAL A 402 -6.83 22.77 1.50
C VAL A 402 -6.78 23.77 2.65
N LEU A 403 -7.29 23.40 3.83
CA LEU A 403 -7.31 24.27 5.02
C LEU A 403 -5.91 24.73 5.41
N VAL A 404 -4.95 23.81 5.49
CA VAL A 404 -3.56 24.12 5.87
C VAL A 404 -2.88 24.99 4.84
N ARG A 405 -3.12 24.77 3.53
CA ARG A 405 -2.54 25.62 2.47
C ARG A 405 -3.10 27.04 2.50
N CYS A 406 -4.40 27.19 2.69
CA CYS A 406 -5.02 28.51 2.88
C CYS A 406 -4.49 29.20 4.13
N ALA A 407 -4.43 28.50 5.27
CA ALA A 407 -3.86 29.03 6.52
C ALA A 407 -2.42 29.49 6.33
N ALA A 408 -1.59 28.68 5.67
CA ALA A 408 -0.20 29.01 5.36
C ALA A 408 -0.07 30.26 4.47
N TRP A 409 -0.97 30.42 3.50
CA TRP A 409 -0.99 31.62 2.67
C TRP A 409 -1.39 32.87 3.46
N MET A 410 -2.37 32.75 4.36
CA MET A 410 -2.86 33.88 5.15
C MET A 410 -1.88 34.32 6.23
N CYS A 411 -1.25 33.39 6.94
CA CYS A 411 -0.35 33.72 8.06
C CYS A 411 1.06 34.08 7.60
N SER A 412 1.43 33.77 6.34
CA SER A 412 2.76 34.03 5.83
C SER A 412 3.16 35.51 5.96
N PRO A 413 4.38 35.81 6.46
CA PRO A 413 5.52 34.90 6.58
C PRO A 413 5.60 34.06 7.86
N VAL A 414 4.62 34.13 8.76
CA VAL A 414 4.57 33.29 9.99
C VAL A 414 4.49 31.81 9.61
N ASP A 415 5.14 30.95 10.40
CA ASP A 415 5.09 29.50 10.20
C ASP A 415 3.66 28.98 10.40
N TYR A 416 3.09 28.42 9.35
CA TYR A 416 1.74 27.85 9.35
C TYR A 416 1.57 26.70 10.37
N ARG A 417 2.67 26.11 10.85
CA ARG A 417 2.61 25.07 11.87
C ARG A 417 2.12 25.57 13.23
N THR A 418 2.12 26.88 13.46
CA THR A 418 1.57 27.47 14.68
C THR A 418 0.07 27.74 14.60
N THR A 419 -0.58 27.49 13.45
CA THR A 419 -2.01 27.78 13.29
C THR A 419 -2.90 26.65 13.83
N PRO A 420 -4.12 26.97 14.30
CA PRO A 420 -5.06 25.95 14.75
C PRO A 420 -5.46 24.97 13.65
N GLU A 421 -5.49 25.41 12.38
CA GLU A 421 -5.79 24.55 11.23
C GLU A 421 -4.73 23.46 11.07
N TYR A 422 -3.45 23.78 11.22
CA TYR A 422 -2.38 22.78 11.16
C TYR A 422 -2.44 21.80 12.34
N ALA A 423 -2.68 22.30 13.55
CA ALA A 423 -2.82 21.47 14.74
C ALA A 423 -4.01 20.49 14.61
N HIS A 424 -5.15 20.97 14.09
CA HIS A 424 -6.31 20.13 13.81
C HIS A 424 -6.03 19.09 12.72
N ALA A 425 -5.48 19.52 11.58
CA ALA A 425 -5.13 18.65 10.46
C ALA A 425 -4.15 17.55 10.87
N THR A 426 -3.16 17.86 11.72
CA THR A 426 -2.18 16.89 12.22
C THR A 426 -2.84 15.78 13.01
N ARG A 427 -3.74 16.09 13.96
CA ARG A 427 -4.46 15.06 14.73
C ARG A 427 -5.35 14.22 13.82
N LEU A 428 -6.21 14.87 13.03
CA LEU A 428 -7.16 14.20 12.17
C LEU A 428 -6.46 13.29 11.13
N CYS A 429 -5.44 13.81 10.43
CA CYS A 429 -4.81 13.05 9.35
C CYS A 429 -3.98 11.86 9.86
N VAL A 430 -3.41 11.92 11.06
CA VAL A 430 -2.72 10.77 11.67
C VAL A 430 -3.70 9.62 11.92
N ASP A 431 -4.88 9.92 12.43
CA ASP A 431 -5.93 8.92 12.65
C ASP A 431 -6.43 8.35 11.31
N LEU A 432 -6.73 9.21 10.34
CA LEU A 432 -7.18 8.78 9.01
C LEU A 432 -6.15 7.92 8.27
N ILE A 433 -4.85 8.20 8.41
CA ILE A 433 -3.78 7.38 7.83
C ILE A 433 -3.72 6.01 8.49
N THR A 434 -3.82 5.97 9.82
CA THR A 434 -3.84 4.72 10.59
C THR A 434 -5.03 3.86 10.18
N ASP A 435 -6.19 4.48 10.00
CA ASP A 435 -7.42 3.88 9.51
C ASP A 435 -7.29 3.31 8.09
N ILE A 436 -6.74 4.08 7.14
CA ILE A 436 -6.47 3.58 5.78
C ILE A 436 -5.57 2.35 5.84
N ILE A 437 -4.46 2.43 6.58
CA ILE A 437 -3.50 1.33 6.75
C ILE A 437 -4.19 0.08 7.32
N SER A 438 -5.05 0.24 8.33
CA SER A 438 -5.76 -0.87 8.97
C SER A 438 -6.72 -1.63 8.05
N SER A 439 -7.21 -0.98 6.99
CA SER A 439 -8.11 -1.60 6.00
C SER A 439 -7.38 -2.41 4.92
N VAL A 440 -6.09 -2.14 4.68
CA VAL A 440 -5.31 -2.74 3.58
C VAL A 440 -5.21 -4.27 3.68
N PRO A 441 -5.01 -4.89 4.86
CA PRO A 441 -5.04 -6.35 5.02
C PRO A 441 -6.34 -6.99 4.50
N TYR A 442 -7.49 -6.34 4.71
CA TYR A 442 -8.78 -6.79 4.19
C TYR A 442 -8.84 -6.69 2.65
N HIS A 443 -8.25 -5.65 2.06
CA HIS A 443 -8.15 -5.54 0.59
C HIS A 443 -7.19 -6.56 -0.03
N LEU A 444 -6.08 -6.85 0.64
CA LEU A 444 -4.99 -7.67 0.09
C LEU A 444 -5.02 -9.13 0.57
N GLY A 445 -6.06 -9.54 1.28
CA GLY A 445 -6.27 -10.93 1.66
C GLY A 445 -5.21 -11.43 2.63
N TRP A 446 -5.15 -10.80 3.81
CA TRP A 446 -4.26 -11.21 4.89
C TRP A 446 -4.72 -12.53 5.53
N ASP A 447 -3.91 -13.59 5.43
CA ASP A 447 -4.22 -14.87 6.06
C ASP A 447 -4.06 -14.75 7.59
N PHE A 448 -5.18 -14.85 8.32
CA PHE A 448 -5.17 -15.07 9.76
C PHE A 448 -4.54 -16.44 10.01
N GLY A 449 -3.22 -16.47 10.10
CA GLY A 449 -2.44 -17.69 9.95
C GLY A 449 -3.00 -18.87 10.75
N LYS A 450 -3.08 -20.03 10.08
CA LYS A 450 -3.26 -21.34 10.72
C LYS A 450 -2.24 -21.49 11.85
N GLY A 451 -2.66 -21.23 13.09
CA GLY A 451 -1.84 -21.39 14.30
C GLY A 451 -1.53 -20.12 15.10
N SER A 452 -2.06 -18.94 14.78
CA SER A 452 -1.93 -17.79 15.69
C SER A 452 -2.89 -17.89 16.88
N ALA A 453 -2.46 -17.45 18.06
CA ALA A 453 -3.26 -17.42 19.29
C ALA A 453 -4.52 -16.54 19.21
N LEU A 454 -4.73 -15.82 18.10
CA LEU A 454 -5.96 -15.07 17.78
C LEU A 454 -7.09 -15.97 17.26
N ALA A 455 -6.85 -17.26 17.05
CA ALA A 455 -7.87 -18.25 16.70
C ALA A 455 -8.74 -18.70 17.91
N SER A 456 -8.67 -18.01 19.05
CA SER A 456 -9.45 -18.38 20.24
C SER A 456 -10.94 -18.09 20.08
N ALA A 457 -11.74 -19.10 20.43
CA ALA A 457 -13.19 -19.23 20.64
C ALA A 457 -14.17 -18.05 20.37
N ASP A 458 -13.82 -16.78 20.61
CA ASP A 458 -14.68 -15.62 20.35
C ASP A 458 -14.88 -15.31 18.84
N MET A 459 -14.03 -15.87 17.97
CA MET A 459 -14.11 -15.66 16.53
C MET A 459 -15.03 -16.64 15.79
N ALA A 460 -15.57 -17.66 16.49
CA ALA A 460 -16.46 -18.68 15.91
C ALA A 460 -17.87 -18.15 15.55
N GLY A 461 -18.23 -16.93 15.99
CA GLY A 461 -19.50 -16.28 15.63
C GLY A 461 -19.46 -15.48 14.31
N PHE A 462 -18.33 -15.42 13.61
CA PHE A 462 -18.14 -14.61 12.39
C PHE A 462 -18.19 -15.46 11.12
N GLU A 463 -19.30 -16.16 10.86
CA GLU A 463 -19.46 -17.04 9.68
C GLU A 463 -19.36 -16.30 8.33
N ALA A 464 -19.55 -14.98 8.28
CA ALA A 464 -19.51 -14.21 7.01
C ALA A 464 -18.22 -13.39 6.78
N GLY A 465 -17.32 -13.27 7.78
CA GLY A 465 -16.25 -12.26 7.77
C GLY A 465 -14.83 -12.79 7.49
N LEU A 466 -14.57 -14.07 7.75
CA LEU A 466 -13.24 -14.67 7.62
C LEU A 466 -12.92 -15.12 6.19
N GLU A 467 -13.93 -15.47 5.38
CA GLU A 467 -13.74 -15.85 3.98
C GLU A 467 -13.17 -14.72 3.12
N ALA A 468 -13.45 -13.46 3.47
CA ALA A 468 -12.98 -12.27 2.77
C ALA A 468 -11.43 -12.14 2.75
N PHE A 469 -10.76 -12.77 3.72
CA PHE A 469 -9.31 -12.68 3.88
C PHE A 469 -8.54 -13.76 3.09
N HIS A 470 -9.18 -14.83 2.63
CA HIS A 470 -8.46 -16.03 2.17
C HIS A 470 -8.00 -16.02 0.72
N LYS A 471 -8.53 -15.15 -0.16
CA LYS A 471 -8.01 -14.97 -1.54
C LYS A 471 -8.18 -13.53 -2.03
N PRO A 472 -7.10 -12.73 -2.11
CA PRO A 472 -7.21 -11.39 -2.69
C PRO A 472 -7.54 -11.48 -4.16
N LYS A 473 -8.67 -10.88 -4.56
CA LYS A 473 -8.92 -10.59 -5.97
C LYS A 473 -8.06 -9.39 -6.37
N PRO A 474 -7.38 -9.42 -7.54
CA PRO A 474 -6.68 -8.27 -8.07
C PRO A 474 -7.47 -6.96 -8.04
N ILE A 475 -8.79 -6.98 -8.27
CA ILE A 475 -9.61 -5.76 -8.16
C ILE A 475 -9.60 -5.10 -6.78
N ASN A 476 -9.43 -5.88 -5.69
CA ASN A 476 -9.37 -5.31 -4.35
C ASN A 476 -8.07 -4.51 -4.16
N GLY A 477 -6.97 -5.01 -4.74
CA GLY A 477 -5.69 -4.29 -4.83
C GLY A 477 -5.80 -3.02 -5.68
N PHE A 478 -6.60 -3.06 -6.76
CA PHE A 478 -6.83 -1.89 -7.62
C PHE A 478 -7.46 -0.75 -6.80
N PHE A 479 -8.45 -1.08 -5.98
CA PHE A 479 -9.08 -0.09 -5.11
C PHE A 479 -8.18 0.40 -3.97
N ALA A 480 -7.17 -0.38 -3.57
CA ALA A 480 -6.19 0.03 -2.56
C ALA A 480 -5.09 0.96 -3.11
N LEU A 481 -4.92 1.06 -4.44
CA LEU A 481 -3.85 1.88 -5.06
C LEU A 481 -3.88 3.34 -4.61
N TRP A 482 -5.04 3.99 -4.74
CA TRP A 482 -5.15 5.42 -4.45
C TRP A 482 -5.00 5.75 -2.96
N PRO A 483 -5.65 5.02 -2.02
CA PRO A 483 -5.41 5.20 -0.59
C PRO A 483 -3.95 4.97 -0.17
N LEU A 484 -3.31 3.91 -0.66
CA LEU A 484 -1.90 3.64 -0.37
C LEU A 484 -0.97 4.73 -0.92
N PHE A 485 -1.26 5.24 -2.12
CA PHE A 485 -0.50 6.36 -2.69
C PHE A 485 -0.62 7.62 -1.83
N VAL A 486 -1.83 7.94 -1.34
CA VAL A 486 -2.06 9.09 -0.45
C VAL A 486 -1.29 8.92 0.87
N VAL A 487 -1.33 7.74 1.48
CA VAL A 487 -0.51 7.45 2.68
C VAL A 487 0.98 7.61 2.39
N SER A 488 1.46 7.12 1.25
CA SER A 488 2.88 7.18 0.88
C SER A 488 3.42 8.61 0.65
N THR A 489 2.53 9.57 0.42
CA THR A 489 2.87 10.97 0.08
C THR A 489 2.44 11.99 1.14
N ALA A 490 1.63 11.60 2.13
CA ALA A 490 1.18 12.48 3.18
C ALA A 490 2.31 12.86 4.16
N ASP A 491 2.40 14.14 4.52
CA ASP A 491 3.33 14.63 5.54
C ASP A 491 3.01 14.10 6.93
N TYR A 492 1.73 13.80 7.19
CA TYR A 492 1.24 13.30 8.47
C TYR A 492 1.58 11.82 8.71
N ALA A 493 2.02 11.09 7.68
CA ALA A 493 2.48 9.71 7.83
C ALA A 493 3.87 9.68 8.49
N THR A 494 4.15 8.63 9.28
CA THR A 494 5.52 8.33 9.70
C THR A 494 6.34 7.74 8.56
N ASP A 495 7.67 7.73 8.67
CA ASP A 495 8.54 7.10 7.66
C ASP A 495 8.29 5.59 7.55
N SER A 496 8.01 4.93 8.68
CA SER A 496 7.62 3.52 8.73
C SER A 496 6.33 3.24 7.96
N GLN A 497 5.30 4.07 8.15
CA GLN A 497 4.02 3.95 7.44
C GLN A 497 4.19 4.21 5.94
N ARG A 498 4.97 5.23 5.55
CA ARG A 498 5.29 5.50 4.14
C ARG A 498 6.03 4.33 3.49
N LEU A 499 7.05 3.80 4.17
CA LEU A 499 7.82 2.66 3.69
C LEU A 499 6.92 1.44 3.48
N TRP A 500 6.10 1.12 4.47
CA TRP A 500 5.16 0.01 4.39
C TRP A 500 4.15 0.21 3.25
N ALA A 501 3.54 1.39 3.13
CA ALA A 501 2.59 1.69 2.05
C ALA A 501 3.20 1.53 0.65
N LYS A 502 4.43 2.03 0.45
CA LYS A 502 5.19 1.82 -0.81
C LYS A 502 5.47 0.35 -1.07
N SER A 503 5.82 -0.42 -0.04
CA SER A 503 6.02 -1.86 -0.16
C SER A 503 4.73 -2.62 -0.48
N ARG A 504 3.57 -2.15 -0.01
CA ARG A 504 2.26 -2.70 -0.39
C ARG A 504 1.88 -2.35 -1.82
N LEU A 505 2.17 -1.15 -2.29
CA LEU A 505 2.05 -0.81 -3.72
C LEU A 505 2.93 -1.72 -4.59
N ASN A 506 4.19 -1.96 -4.23
CA ASN A 506 5.05 -2.88 -4.97
C ASN A 506 4.49 -4.31 -5.00
N HIS A 507 3.95 -4.80 -3.88
CA HIS A 507 3.30 -6.11 -3.86
C HIS A 507 2.06 -6.19 -4.74
N ILE A 508 1.24 -5.13 -4.81
CA ILE A 508 0.11 -5.08 -5.74
C ILE A 508 0.58 -5.21 -7.19
N ALA A 509 1.72 -4.61 -7.55
CA ALA A 509 2.29 -4.80 -8.88
C ALA A 509 2.86 -6.22 -9.09
N ASP A 510 3.68 -6.69 -8.15
CA ASP A 510 4.43 -7.94 -8.30
C ASP A 510 3.57 -9.19 -8.19
N ILE A 511 2.56 -9.18 -7.31
CA ILE A 511 1.73 -10.35 -6.99
C ILE A 511 0.37 -10.28 -7.67
N LEU A 512 -0.28 -9.10 -7.65
CA LEU A 512 -1.61 -8.93 -8.27
C LEU A 512 -1.53 -8.47 -9.74
N GLY A 513 -0.33 -8.19 -10.24
CA GLY A 513 -0.09 -7.93 -11.67
C GLY A 513 -0.52 -6.55 -12.16
N MET A 514 -0.66 -5.56 -11.27
CA MET A 514 -1.03 -4.18 -11.63
C MET A 514 0.18 -3.26 -11.59
N ASN A 515 0.88 -3.14 -12.70
CA ASN A 515 2.17 -2.46 -12.74
C ASN A 515 2.09 -0.96 -12.41
N HIS A 516 0.92 -0.33 -12.58
CA HIS A 516 0.72 1.07 -12.17
C HIS A 516 1.06 1.32 -10.69
N ALA A 517 0.92 0.31 -9.83
CA ALA A 517 1.27 0.42 -8.42
C ALA A 517 2.77 0.73 -8.20
N LYS A 518 3.66 0.19 -9.05
CA LYS A 518 5.11 0.52 -9.01
C LYS A 518 5.37 1.98 -9.36
N VAL A 519 4.66 2.50 -10.37
CA VAL A 519 4.74 3.92 -10.75
C VAL A 519 4.37 4.80 -9.56
N LEU A 520 3.26 4.47 -8.87
CA LEU A 520 2.83 5.17 -7.66
C LEU A 520 3.85 5.07 -6.52
N ALA A 521 4.45 3.90 -6.29
CA ALA A 521 5.47 3.70 -5.25
C ALA A 521 6.76 4.51 -5.51
N GLY A 522 7.07 4.78 -6.78
CA GLY A 522 8.25 5.53 -7.21
C GLY A 522 8.22 7.03 -6.92
N PHE A 523 7.04 7.62 -6.69
CA PHE A 523 6.93 9.04 -6.39
C PHE A 523 7.55 9.40 -5.03
N GLN A 524 8.28 10.52 -5.00
CA GLN A 524 8.86 11.11 -3.79
C GLN A 524 8.18 12.45 -3.49
N LEU A 525 6.89 12.39 -3.14
CA LEU A 525 6.08 13.57 -2.84
C LEU A 525 5.81 13.70 -1.34
N ARG A 526 5.65 14.94 -0.88
CA ARG A 526 5.35 15.33 0.50
C ARG A 526 4.28 16.41 0.50
N ILE A 527 3.05 16.02 0.84
CA ILE A 527 1.85 16.85 0.73
C ILE A 527 1.25 17.05 2.14
N PRO A 528 0.91 18.31 2.53
CA PRO A 528 0.87 19.52 1.72
C PRO A 528 2.17 20.35 1.67
N SER A 529 3.24 20.01 2.39
CA SER A 529 4.42 20.89 2.55
C SER A 529 5.10 21.31 1.24
N MET A 530 5.26 20.39 0.27
CA MET A 530 5.82 20.74 -1.05
C MET A 530 4.92 21.71 -1.81
N LEU A 531 3.60 21.59 -1.66
CA LEU A 531 2.64 22.49 -2.29
C LEU A 531 2.67 23.86 -1.62
N ILE A 532 2.70 23.92 -0.29
CA ILE A 532 2.85 25.19 0.45
C ILE A 532 4.14 25.91 0.03
N ARG A 533 5.24 25.16 -0.11
CA ARG A 533 6.50 25.72 -0.61
C ARG A 533 6.33 26.31 -2.01
N ARG A 534 5.70 25.57 -2.92
CA ARG A 534 5.42 26.05 -4.29
C ARG A 534 4.57 27.32 -4.29
N ASP A 535 3.50 27.35 -3.50
CA ASP A 535 2.58 28.49 -3.40
C ASP A 535 3.31 29.77 -2.92
N ASN A 536 4.41 29.60 -2.18
CA ASN A 536 5.29 30.68 -1.75
C ASN A 536 6.46 30.99 -2.71
N ILE A 537 6.88 30.06 -3.58
CA ILE A 537 8.02 30.22 -4.51
C ILE A 537 7.72 31.25 -5.62
N GLY A 538 6.49 31.34 -6.11
CA GLY A 538 6.09 32.32 -7.13
C GLY A 538 6.17 33.79 -6.69
N ARG A 539 6.74 34.05 -5.50
CA ARG A 539 6.72 35.34 -4.80
C ARG A 539 8.07 35.71 -4.18
N GLN A 540 9.13 34.95 -4.45
CA GLN A 540 10.49 35.46 -4.23
C GLN A 540 10.68 36.66 -5.18
N PRO A 541 10.99 37.87 -4.70
CA PRO A 541 11.33 38.96 -5.59
C PRO A 541 12.50 38.49 -6.47
N ILE A 542 12.39 38.71 -7.79
CA ILE A 542 13.55 38.59 -8.68
C ILE A 542 14.66 39.40 -8.02
N PRO A 543 15.82 38.81 -7.66
CA PRO A 543 16.89 39.60 -7.08
C PRO A 543 17.24 40.64 -8.13
N SER A 544 16.99 41.91 -7.79
CA SER A 544 17.50 43.04 -8.54
C SER A 544 18.97 42.76 -8.82
N ARG A 545 19.37 42.84 -10.09
CA ARG A 545 20.76 42.63 -10.52
C ARG A 545 21.69 43.44 -9.63
N GLY A 546 22.23 42.76 -8.64
CA GLY A 546 23.13 43.22 -7.62
C GLY A 546 24.03 42.02 -7.35
N ILE A 547 25.31 42.26 -7.55
CA ILE A 547 26.46 41.36 -7.48
C ILE A 547 26.23 40.19 -6.50
N PRO A 548 26.57 38.94 -6.88
CA PRO A 548 26.25 37.75 -6.07
C PRO A 548 26.81 37.88 -4.65
N GLN A 549 25.92 37.97 -3.67
CA GLN A 549 26.32 37.67 -2.30
C GLN A 549 26.55 36.17 -2.21
N VAL A 550 27.83 35.81 -2.21
CA VAL A 550 28.34 34.50 -1.81
C VAL A 550 27.69 34.13 -0.47
N TYR A 551 27.05 32.97 -0.42
CA TYR A 551 26.59 32.36 0.82
C TYR A 551 27.78 32.28 1.78
N THR A 552 27.75 33.11 2.83
CA THR A 552 28.68 33.01 3.96
C THR A 552 28.00 32.13 5.00
N PRO A 553 28.53 30.92 5.29
CA PRO A 553 28.02 30.14 6.41
C PRO A 553 28.21 30.91 7.72
N PRO A 554 27.39 30.64 8.76
CA PRO A 554 27.57 31.25 10.07
C PRO A 554 28.98 30.96 10.58
N SER A 555 29.71 31.99 11.02
CA SER A 555 31.03 31.84 11.62
C SER A 555 30.92 31.00 12.89
N LEU A 556 31.59 29.85 12.89
CA LEU A 556 31.98 29.17 14.13
C LEU A 556 32.90 30.12 14.89
N ASN A 557 32.51 30.54 16.09
CA ASN A 557 33.46 31.13 17.04
C ASN A 557 34.60 30.12 17.25
N PRO A 558 35.87 30.57 17.28
CA PRO A 558 37.00 29.68 17.53
C PRO A 558 36.97 29.15 18.98
N PRO A 559 37.50 27.94 19.22
CA PRO A 559 37.61 27.40 20.58
C PRO A 559 38.63 28.22 21.39
N PRO A 560 38.49 28.31 22.72
CA PRO A 560 39.47 29.00 23.54
C PRO A 560 40.80 28.25 23.50
N SER A 561 41.86 29.04 23.31
CA SER A 561 43.26 28.65 23.33
C SER A 561 43.67 28.04 24.67
N TYR A 562 44.20 26.82 24.62
CA TYR A 562 45.06 26.27 25.68
C TYR A 562 46.43 26.99 25.67
N PRO A 563 46.99 27.37 26.83
CA PRO A 563 48.41 27.64 26.96
C PRO A 563 49.19 26.41 27.48
N GLN A 564 50.27 26.07 26.77
CA GLN A 564 51.41 25.23 27.18
C GLN A 564 52.64 26.15 27.02
N ASP A 565 53.69 26.22 27.85
CA ASP A 565 54.26 25.47 28.96
C ASP A 565 54.99 26.52 29.88
N VAL A 566 55.50 26.29 31.11
CA VAL A 566 56.70 25.50 31.48
C VAL A 566 56.86 25.55 33.02
N ASN A 567 57.20 24.39 33.62
CA ASN A 567 57.86 24.10 34.91
C ASN A 567 58.06 25.19 35.99
N ASN A 568 57.65 24.88 37.24
CA ASN A 568 58.63 24.60 38.31
C ASN A 568 58.03 23.93 39.56
N ASN A 569 58.87 23.11 40.18
CA ASN A 569 58.70 22.26 41.37
C ASN A 569 58.18 22.98 42.63
N PHE A 570 57.40 22.30 43.49
CA PHE A 570 57.86 21.75 44.79
C PHE A 570 56.68 21.17 45.63
N SER A 571 57.03 20.18 46.44
CA SER A 571 56.19 19.31 47.27
C SER A 571 55.48 19.96 48.46
N THR A 572 54.49 19.22 48.99
CA THR A 572 54.15 18.92 50.41
C THR A 572 52.75 19.31 50.93
N ASN A 573 51.99 18.25 51.24
CA ASN A 573 51.19 17.96 52.45
C ASN A 573 50.31 19.00 53.17
N ALA A 574 49.09 18.51 53.43
CA ALA A 574 48.33 18.51 54.70
C ALA A 574 47.33 19.65 55.03
N ASN A 575 46.11 19.19 55.33
CA ASN A 575 45.14 19.64 56.34
C ASN A 575 44.74 21.13 56.41
N ALA A 576 43.48 21.44 56.12
CA ALA A 576 42.55 22.09 57.06
C ALA A 576 41.16 22.37 56.45
N VAL A 577 40.16 22.25 57.30
CA VAL A 577 38.74 22.68 57.22
C VAL A 577 38.55 23.67 58.40
N PRO A 578 37.56 24.60 58.54
CA PRO A 578 36.53 25.25 57.68
C PRO A 578 36.60 26.82 57.84
N PRO A 579 35.53 27.66 57.85
CA PRO A 579 34.17 27.66 57.24
C PRO A 579 33.81 28.95 56.43
N GLY A 580 32.71 28.89 55.65
CA GLY A 580 31.74 30.00 55.60
C GLY A 580 31.46 30.71 54.25
N ILE A 581 30.23 30.47 53.76
CA ILE A 581 29.30 31.43 53.11
C ILE A 581 29.66 31.98 51.71
N GLY A 582 28.84 31.62 50.71
CA GLY A 582 28.48 32.54 49.62
C GLY A 582 28.50 31.97 48.18
N GLN A 583 27.29 31.81 47.63
CA GLN A 583 26.92 31.95 46.22
C GLN A 583 27.03 30.78 45.19
N GLU A 584 25.85 30.58 44.59
CA GLU A 584 25.52 30.11 43.23
C GLU A 584 25.67 28.63 42.87
N ARG A 585 24.54 27.93 42.94
CA ARG A 585 24.31 26.62 42.33
C ARG A 585 24.23 26.77 40.81
N GLU A 586 25.16 26.13 40.10
CA GLU A 586 24.99 25.70 38.71
C GLU A 586 23.73 24.83 38.59
N TYR A 587 22.80 25.23 37.72
CA TYR A 587 21.67 24.39 37.33
C TYR A 587 22.16 23.28 36.38
N THR A 588 22.31 22.06 36.90
CA THR A 588 22.36 20.85 36.07
C THR A 588 21.04 20.72 35.31
N LEU A 589 21.11 20.67 33.97
CA LEU A 589 19.95 20.48 33.08
C LEU A 589 19.10 19.28 33.55
N ASN A 590 17.78 19.48 33.61
CA ASN A 590 16.90 18.40 34.03
C ASN A 590 16.83 17.29 32.95
N PRO A 591 16.37 16.07 33.29
CA PRO A 591 16.33 14.95 32.36
C PRO A 591 15.51 15.19 31.08
N LEU A 592 14.52 16.09 31.12
CA LEU A 592 13.72 16.46 29.96
C LEU A 592 14.48 17.39 29.01
N GLN A 593 15.28 18.31 29.54
CA GLN A 593 16.15 19.19 28.76
C GLN A 593 17.32 18.40 28.14
N GLN A 594 17.90 17.43 28.87
CA GLN A 594 18.89 16.51 28.31
C GLN A 594 18.31 15.64 27.18
N ARG A 595 17.06 15.17 27.34
CA ARG A 595 16.37 14.40 26.30
C ARG A 595 16.03 15.24 25.08
N ALA A 596 15.64 16.50 25.26
CA ALA A 596 15.38 17.44 24.16
C ALA A 596 16.66 17.76 23.38
N LEU A 597 17.78 17.99 24.07
CA LEU A 597 19.08 18.22 23.44
C LEU A 597 19.56 16.97 22.69
N MET A 598 19.43 15.78 23.26
CA MET A 598 19.76 14.52 22.58
C MET A 598 18.89 14.28 21.34
N GLN A 599 17.60 14.61 21.39
CA GLN A 599 16.71 14.53 20.22
C GLN A 599 17.07 15.53 19.14
N GLN A 600 17.47 16.75 19.52
CA GLN A 600 17.94 17.78 18.61
C GLN A 600 19.24 17.36 17.92
N GLU A 601 20.17 16.76 18.66
CA GLU A 601 21.46 16.29 18.14
C GLU A 601 21.30 15.08 17.19
N ILE A 602 20.36 14.17 17.50
CA ILE A 602 19.99 13.05 16.61
C ILE A 602 19.37 13.60 15.32
N PHE A 603 18.44 14.53 15.43
CA PHE A 603 17.78 15.17 14.29
C PHE A 603 18.79 15.89 13.39
N GLU A 604 19.79 16.55 13.98
CA GLU A 604 20.81 17.29 13.23
C GLU A 604 21.79 16.36 12.50
N LYS A 605 22.19 15.24 13.13
CA LYS A 605 22.95 14.16 12.47
C LYS A 605 22.18 13.53 11.31
N GLU A 606 20.89 13.27 11.49
CA GLU A 606 20.05 12.67 10.46
C GLU A 606 19.81 13.63 9.29
N ARG A 607 19.60 14.92 9.58
CA ARG A 607 19.51 15.99 8.57
C ARG A 607 20.78 16.07 7.73
N LEU A 608 21.96 16.05 8.35
CA LEU A 608 23.25 16.09 7.64
C LEU A 608 23.48 14.84 6.78
N SER A 609 23.07 13.65 7.26
CA SER A 609 23.12 12.42 6.47
C SER A 609 22.19 12.46 5.25
N LEU A 610 20.99 13.01 5.40
CA LEU A 610 20.02 13.18 4.31
C LEU A 610 20.49 14.22 3.29
N LEU A 611 21.13 15.30 3.74
CA LEU A 611 21.73 16.31 2.85
C LEU A 611 22.90 15.73 2.04
N SER A 612 23.75 14.90 2.67
CA SER A 612 24.83 14.18 1.98
C SER A 612 24.31 13.18 0.94
N LYS A 613 23.17 12.51 1.22
CA LYS A 613 22.51 11.60 0.26
C LYS A 613 21.79 12.35 -0.86
N ALA A 614 21.27 13.55 -0.61
CA ALA A 614 20.60 14.36 -1.60
C ALA A 614 21.58 15.01 -2.61
N SER A 615 22.84 15.19 -2.22
CA SER A 615 23.90 15.72 -3.10
C SER A 615 24.51 14.71 -4.07
N GLY A 616 24.13 13.43 -4.02
CA GLY A 616 24.60 12.38 -4.91
C GLY A 616 23.53 11.92 -5.90
N GLU A 617 23.70 12.30 -7.17
CA GLU A 617 23.10 11.71 -8.38
C GLU A 617 21.57 11.49 -8.38
N GLN A 618 20.79 12.57 -8.61
CA GLN A 618 19.54 12.56 -9.42
C GLN A 618 18.82 13.94 -9.50
N GLY A 619 19.58 15.04 -9.49
CA GLY A 619 19.02 16.40 -9.51
C GLY A 619 18.29 16.80 -10.80
N GLU A 620 18.64 16.22 -11.95
CA GLU A 620 18.08 16.66 -13.24
C GLU A 620 16.73 16.04 -13.62
N THR A 621 16.34 14.92 -13.00
CA THR A 621 15.09 14.22 -13.38
C THR A 621 13.86 14.80 -12.69
N ILE A 622 14.03 15.41 -11.51
CA ILE A 622 12.93 15.97 -10.71
C ILE A 622 12.47 17.32 -11.26
N GLU A 623 13.36 18.18 -11.76
CA GLU A 623 12.97 19.46 -12.37
C GLU A 623 12.19 19.27 -13.69
N ARG A 624 12.55 18.28 -14.52
CA ARG A 624 11.79 17.96 -15.74
C ARG A 624 10.43 17.31 -15.43
N LEU A 625 10.31 16.58 -14.33
CA LEU A 625 9.03 16.03 -13.86
C LEU A 625 8.13 17.11 -13.25
N MET A 626 8.70 18.06 -12.49
CA MET A 626 7.96 19.20 -11.96
C MET A 626 7.52 20.16 -13.07
N ALA A 627 8.34 20.41 -14.09
CA ALA A 627 7.96 21.22 -15.25
C ALA A 627 6.78 20.64 -16.05
N ARG A 628 6.66 19.30 -16.15
CA ARG A 628 5.50 18.65 -16.79
C ARG A 628 4.25 18.58 -15.91
N TYR A 629 4.40 18.71 -14.59
CA TYR A 629 3.28 18.77 -13.65
C TYR A 629 2.75 20.19 -13.42
N LEU A 630 3.51 21.21 -13.85
CA LEU A 630 3.22 22.63 -13.65
C LEU A 630 2.82 23.37 -14.95
N GLN A 631 2.57 22.66 -16.05
CA GLN A 631 2.11 23.24 -17.32
C GLN A 631 0.78 22.67 -17.85
N VAL A 632 -0.15 22.26 -16.98
CA VAL A 632 -1.56 22.02 -17.37
C VAL A 632 -2.51 22.64 -16.35
#